data_AF-A0A8C0U566-F1
#
_entry.id   AF-A0A8C0U566-F1
#
_cell.length_a   1.000
_cell.length_b   1.000
_cell.length_c   1.000
_cell.angle_alpha   90.00
_cell.angle_beta   90.00
_cell.angle_gamma   90.00
#
_symmetry.space_group_name_H-M   'P 1'
#
loop_
_entity.id
_entity.type
_entity.pdbx_description
1 polymer ?
#
loop_
_entity_poly.entity_id
_entity_poly.type
_entity_poly.pdbx_seq_one_letter_code
_entity_poly.pdbx_strand_id
1 'polypeptide(L)'
;YWTLVRWNRQRRRLLIEELEARIALMPLLQAESDRRTLRMLRENLEEEAKIMRDVPGWKVGESRFHTDRWVPPTPEELYFLRPPAELDPPGGFSWEF
;
A
#
# COMPACT_ATOMS: atom_id res chain seq x y z
N TYR A 1 12.29 -28.79 -32.18
CA TYR A 1 11.78 -27.42 -32.37
C TYR A 1 10.24 -27.31 -32.28
N TRP A 2 9.45 -28.16 -32.95
CA TRP A 2 7.97 -28.08 -32.93
C TRP A 2 7.33 -28.15 -31.52
N THR A 3 7.81 -29.05 -30.67
CA THR A 3 7.33 -29.23 -29.29
C THR A 3 7.54 -27.98 -28.42
N LEU A 4 8.70 -27.33 -28.54
CA LEU A 4 9.01 -26.08 -27.85
C LEU A 4 8.09 -24.94 -28.29
N VAL A 5 7.82 -24.82 -29.59
CA VAL A 5 6.89 -23.80 -30.11
C VAL A 5 5.48 -24.04 -29.59
N ARG A 6 5.01 -25.29 -29.60
CA ARG A 6 3.71 -25.67 -29.04
C ARG A 6 3.63 -25.35 -27.56
N TRP A 7 4.67 -25.67 -26.79
CA TRP A 7 4.73 -25.40 -25.35
C TRP A 7 4.75 -23.91 -25.04
N ASN A 8 5.55 -23.12 -25.75
CA ASN A 8 5.61 -21.68 -25.55
C ASN A 8 4.27 -20.99 -25.87
N ARG A 9 3.54 -21.48 -26.89
CA ARG A 9 2.17 -21.01 -27.17
C ARG A 9 1.22 -21.34 -26.03
N GLN A 10 1.32 -22.53 -25.46
CA GLN A 10 0.49 -22.93 -24.31
C GLN A 10 0.82 -22.08 -23.07
N ARG A 11 2.10 -21.86 -22.75
CA ARG A 11 2.52 -20.99 -21.64
C ARG A 11 1.97 -19.57 -21.76
N ARG A 12 1.94 -19.02 -22.99
CA ARG A 12 1.34 -17.70 -23.23
C ARG A 12 -0.16 -17.68 -22.96
N ARG A 13 -0.89 -18.74 -23.32
CA ARG A 13 -2.33 -18.85 -23.01
C ARG A 13 -2.58 -18.89 -21.50
N LEU A 14 -1.82 -19.71 -20.77
CA LEU A 14 -1.90 -19.79 -19.32
C LEU A 14 -1.57 -18.45 -18.64
N LEU A 15 -0.55 -17.73 -19.13
CA LEU A 15 -0.21 -16.40 -18.62
C LEU A 15 -1.34 -15.37 -18.87
N ILE A 16 -2.02 -15.45 -20.01
CA ILE A 16 -3.17 -14.57 -20.29
C ILE A 16 -4.31 -14.88 -19.31
N GLU A 17 -4.62 -16.15 -19.09
CA GLU A 17 -5.64 -16.57 -18.12
C GLU A 17 -5.31 -16.07 -16.70
N GLU A 18 -4.04 -16.16 -16.27
CA GLU A 18 -3.57 -15.64 -14.99
C GLU A 18 -3.70 -14.12 -14.87
N LEU A 19 -3.36 -13.38 -15.94
CA LEU A 19 -3.50 -11.92 -15.98
C LEU A 19 -4.96 -11.48 -15.99
N GLU A 20 -5.83 -12.17 -16.72
CA GLU A 20 -7.28 -11.91 -16.72
C GLU A 20 -7.89 -12.17 -15.35
N ALA A 21 -7.49 -13.26 -14.68
CA ALA A 21 -7.89 -13.52 -13.30
C ALA A 21 -7.44 -12.40 -12.34
N ARG A 22 -6.20 -11.90 -12.50
CA ARG A 22 -5.71 -10.76 -11.71
C ARG A 22 -6.49 -9.48 -11.99
N ILE A 23 -6.80 -9.17 -13.25
CA ILE A 23 -7.59 -7.99 -13.64
C ILE A 23 -8.98 -8.05 -13.00
N ALA A 24 -9.61 -9.23 -12.97
CA ALA A 24 -10.91 -9.43 -12.35
C ALA A 24 -10.91 -9.15 -10.83
N LEU A 25 -9.82 -9.49 -10.13
CA LEU A 25 -9.70 -9.29 -8.68
C LEU A 25 -9.17 -7.90 -8.28
N MET A 26 -8.43 -7.24 -9.17
CA MET A 26 -7.80 -5.94 -8.94
C MET A 26 -8.72 -4.87 -8.31
N PRO A 27 -9.98 -4.65 -8.75
CA PRO A 27 -10.81 -3.61 -8.15
C PRO A 27 -11.16 -3.86 -6.68
N LEU A 28 -11.31 -5.12 -6.27
CA LEU A 28 -11.58 -5.46 -4.87
C LEU A 28 -10.35 -5.19 -4.00
N LEU A 29 -9.19 -5.68 -4.44
CA LEU A 29 -7.92 -5.48 -3.74
C LEU A 29 -7.55 -3.99 -3.63
N GLN A 30 -7.82 -3.22 -4.68
CA GLN A 30 -7.61 -1.77 -4.66
C GLN A 30 -8.50 -1.10 -3.61
N ALA A 31 -9.80 -1.42 -3.61
CA ALA A 31 -10.74 -0.84 -2.64
C ALA A 31 -10.39 -1.21 -1.18
N GLU A 32 -9.94 -2.44 -0.94
CA GLU A 32 -9.49 -2.88 0.38
C GLU A 32 -8.21 -2.13 0.82
N SER A 33 -7.24 -1.98 -0.08
CA SER A 33 -6.02 -1.21 0.16
C SER A 33 -6.32 0.27 0.47
N ASP A 34 -7.18 0.90 -0.33
CA ASP A 34 -7.59 2.29 -0.15
C ASP A 34 -8.28 2.48 1.22
N ARG A 35 -9.18 1.57 1.61
CA ARG A 35 -9.82 1.61 2.93
C ARG A 35 -8.81 1.44 4.06
N ARG A 36 -7.86 0.50 3.92
CA ARG A 36 -6.83 0.25 4.92
C ARG A 36 -5.95 1.48 5.13
N THR A 37 -5.48 2.10 4.05
CA THR A 37 -4.62 3.30 4.12
C THR A 37 -5.34 4.48 4.75
N LEU A 38 -6.57 4.80 4.31
CA LEU A 38 -7.35 5.91 4.88
C LEU A 38 -7.68 5.70 6.36
N ARG A 39 -7.98 4.45 6.76
CA ARG A 39 -8.22 4.13 8.17
C ARG A 39 -6.99 4.39 9.04
N MET A 40 -5.82 3.94 8.60
CA MET A 40 -4.56 4.18 9.35
C MET A 40 -4.24 5.67 9.44
N LEU A 41 -4.39 6.43 8.36
CA LEU A 41 -4.20 7.88 8.40
C LEU A 41 -5.17 8.56 9.34
N ARG A 42 -6.43 8.11 9.39
CA ARG A 42 -7.42 8.64 10.30
C ARG A 42 -7.06 8.38 11.77
N GLU A 43 -6.64 7.15 12.08
CA GLU A 43 -6.16 6.78 13.42
C GLU A 43 -4.94 7.63 13.81
N ASN A 44 -3.96 7.80 12.90
CA ASN A 44 -2.77 8.61 13.15
C ASN A 44 -3.11 10.10 13.40
N LEU A 45 -4.04 10.68 12.63
CA LEU A 45 -4.50 12.06 12.83
C LEU A 45 -5.21 12.26 14.18
N GLU A 46 -5.98 11.27 14.63
CA GLU A 46 -6.65 11.32 15.93
C GLU A 46 -5.66 11.23 17.10
N GLU A 47 -4.62 10.40 16.98
CA GLU A 47 -3.54 10.33 17.97
C GLU A 47 -2.64 11.57 17.95
N GLU A 48 -2.30 12.09 16.76
CA GLU A 48 -1.56 13.35 16.62
C GLU A 48 -2.29 14.49 17.32
N ALA A 49 -3.61 14.60 17.14
CA ALA A 49 -4.44 15.61 17.80
C ALA A 49 -4.40 15.51 19.33
N LYS A 50 -4.32 14.29 19.89
CA LYS A 50 -4.22 14.07 21.34
C LYS A 50 -2.83 14.43 21.86
N ILE A 51 -1.78 14.03 21.15
CA ILE A 51 -0.38 14.21 21.56
C ILE A 51 0.03 15.69 21.44
N MET A 52 -0.37 16.36 20.35
CA MET A 52 0.09 17.71 20.02
C MET A 52 -0.79 18.84 20.54
N ARG A 53 -1.84 18.52 21.33
CA ARG A 53 -2.81 19.50 21.84
C ARG A 53 -2.18 20.67 22.62
N ASP A 54 -1.06 20.41 23.28
CA ASP A 54 -0.42 21.34 24.22
C ASP A 54 0.76 22.12 23.58
N VAL A 55 1.05 21.90 22.29
CA VAL A 55 2.18 22.52 21.58
C VAL A 55 1.73 23.77 20.81
N PRO A 56 2.27 24.97 21.11
CA PRO A 56 1.85 26.20 20.44
C PRO A 56 2.29 26.22 18.97
N GLY A 57 1.37 26.57 18.08
CA GLY A 57 1.64 26.71 16.64
C GLY A 57 1.58 25.41 15.85
N TRP A 58 1.27 24.28 16.48
CA TRP A 58 1.07 23.01 15.78
C TRP A 58 -0.31 22.95 15.10
N LYS A 59 -0.34 22.57 13.82
CA LYS A 59 -1.57 22.30 13.07
C LYS A 59 -1.63 20.83 12.71
N VAL A 60 -2.60 20.13 13.30
CA VAL A 60 -2.83 18.70 13.04
C VAL A 60 -3.18 18.48 11.57
N GLY A 61 -2.51 17.52 10.94
CA GLY A 61 -2.78 17.15 9.54
C GLY A 61 -2.44 18.22 8.49
N GLU A 62 -1.58 19.18 8.81
CA GLU A 62 -1.09 20.15 7.81
C GLU A 62 -0.23 19.44 6.75
N SER A 63 -0.61 19.57 5.48
CA SER A 63 0.16 19.00 4.37
C SER A 63 1.52 19.69 4.26
N ARG A 64 2.58 18.89 4.11
CA ARG A 64 3.94 19.38 3.84
C ARG A 64 4.09 19.95 2.43
N PHE A 65 3.16 19.63 1.54
CA PHE A 65 3.18 20.03 0.14
C PHE A 65 2.33 21.29 -0.08
N HIS A 66 2.76 22.13 -1.02
CA HIS A 66 2.00 23.31 -1.45
C HIS A 66 0.87 22.98 -2.43
N THR A 67 0.46 21.71 -2.54
CA THR A 67 -0.55 21.24 -3.50
C THR A 67 -1.73 20.60 -2.78
N ASP A 68 -2.94 20.80 -3.31
CA ASP A 68 -4.17 20.17 -2.81
C ASP A 68 -4.40 18.75 -3.36
N ARG A 69 -3.40 18.19 -4.06
CA ARG A 69 -3.48 16.86 -4.65
C ARG A 69 -3.28 15.80 -3.57
N TRP A 70 -3.96 14.67 -3.72
CA TRP A 70 -3.64 13.50 -2.93
C TRP A 70 -2.20 13.05 -3.20
N VAL A 71 -1.42 12.90 -2.11
CA VAL A 71 -0.09 12.31 -2.14
C VAL A 71 -0.17 11.00 -1.39
N PRO A 72 0.23 9.86 -2.01
CA PRO A 72 0.23 8.59 -1.32
C PRO A 72 1.18 8.65 -0.12
N PRO A 73 0.75 8.22 1.07
CA PRO A 73 1.57 8.29 2.26
C PRO A 73 2.75 7.34 2.18
N THR A 74 3.87 7.74 2.77
CA THR A 74 5.03 6.85 2.90
C THR A 74 4.78 5.75 3.94
N PRO A 75 5.49 4.60 3.87
CA PRO A 75 5.37 3.57 4.89
C PRO A 75 5.66 4.11 6.30
N GLU A 76 6.63 5.02 6.44
CA GLU A 76 6.95 5.66 7.71
C GLU A 76 5.77 6.47 8.26
N GLU A 77 5.12 7.30 7.43
CA GLU A 77 3.93 8.08 7.81
C GLU A 77 2.72 7.21 8.17
N LEU A 78 2.61 6.00 7.63
CA LEU A 78 1.54 5.07 8.01
C LEU A 78 1.84 4.35 9.32
N TYR A 79 3.09 3.99 9.57
CA TYR A 79 3.47 3.01 10.60
C TYR A 79 4.23 3.59 11.81
N PHE A 80 4.55 4.89 11.85
CA PHE A 80 5.36 5.48 12.92
C PHE A 80 4.80 5.34 14.35
N LEU A 81 3.48 5.23 14.52
CA LEU A 81 2.84 5.01 15.83
C LEU A 81 2.72 3.53 16.21
N ARG A 82 2.99 2.61 15.29
CA ARG A 82 2.81 1.18 15.52
C ARG A 82 4.05 0.54 16.13
N PRO A 83 3.86 -0.48 16.99
CA PRO A 83 4.99 -1.21 17.53
C PRO A 83 5.74 -1.95 16.41
N PRO A 84 7.09 -1.99 16.45
CA PRO A 84 7.88 -2.66 15.41
C PRO A 84 7.56 -4.14 15.22
N ALA A 85 7.02 -4.81 16.24
CA ALA A 85 6.65 -6.22 16.18
C ALA A 85 5.44 -6.50 15.25
N GLU A 86 4.62 -5.50 14.95
CA GLU A 86 3.50 -5.60 14.00
C GLU A 86 3.91 -5.31 12.56
N LEU A 87 5.13 -4.83 12.34
CA LEU A 87 5.63 -4.45 11.02
C LEU A 87 6.33 -5.64 10.39
N ASP A 88 6.05 -5.88 9.12
CA ASP A 88 6.92 -6.71 8.32
C ASP A 88 8.31 -6.06 8.29
N PRO A 89 9.40 -6.84 8.42
CA PRO A 89 10.74 -6.28 8.40
C PRO A 89 10.94 -5.50 7.08
N PRO A 90 11.67 -4.38 7.11
CA PRO A 90 12.01 -3.67 5.88
C PRO A 90 12.67 -4.65 4.90
N GLY A 91 12.05 -4.80 3.73
CA GLY A 91 12.45 -5.80 2.74
C GLY A 91 11.81 -7.18 2.89
N GLY A 92 10.75 -7.37 3.67
CA GLY A 92 10.05 -8.66 3.84
C GLY A 92 9.86 -9.43 2.53
N PHE A 93 9.35 -8.75 1.49
CA PHE A 93 9.20 -9.32 0.14
C PHE A 93 10.53 -9.78 -0.50
N SER A 94 11.64 -9.09 -0.24
CA SER A 94 12.97 -9.48 -0.77
C SER A 94 13.60 -10.68 -0.05
N TRP A 95 13.11 -11.03 1.15
CA TRP A 95 13.61 -12.17 1.92
C TRP A 95 12.88 -13.49 1.62
N GLU A 96 11.86 -13.45 0.76
CA GLU A 96 11.02 -14.61 0.42
C GLU A 96 11.51 -15.42 -0.81
N PHE A 97 12.69 -15.10 -1.36
CA PHE A 97 13.25 -15.75 -2.56
C PHE A 97 14.73 -16.13 -2.43
#